data_AF-A0A258GA37-F1
#
_entry.id   AF-A0A258GA37-F1
#
_cell.length_a   1.000
_cell.length_b   1.000
_cell.length_c   1.000
_cell.angle_alpha   90.00
_cell.angle_beta   90.00
_cell.angle_gamma   90.00
#
_symmetry.space_group_name_H-M   'P 1'
#
loop_
_entity.id
_entity.type
_entity.pdbx_description
1 polymer ?
#
loop_
_entity_poly.entity_id
_entity_poly.type
_entity_poly.pdbx_seq_one_letter_code
_entity_poly.pdbx_strand_id
1 'polypeptide(L)'
;MTRASVEDLVLGHVLDGKRRGRPGSGAAEGRLGLPKERRSRALLRNATAPRSWQSVVKRIVGGSTRTPQELKRLLDYVAREEGVQSTWCNLAGYDRDFDPERTGRIAQTWSSTWNGAPKRGHTDHIILSFPRGVDAERAEAVARDWGQAVFGSGEFGDVWRYVAALHKDTDHLHAHFVVDKHGIEQGRFMSICRHAALNFDVMRELHAEISQEHGLNIVASTRLSRGLIENAPRETEMRAAHASGKTTPPPPPPMSDGERARRLDALQGFARDYDELGHIAGLASASGAEPSATSFMTRLAAALGASASALRQGVPQMPDATLHAEGDAAARIETARAEMIASATEAWEAIRAMEPSAERVELERSFADQARASLKLAPDNLLLAEHARVAERSADPYHNPTLASLARLDHGMTDGISLDEGLRATLAHVRDEIAERLTALFSIREDELRIAGTSVEEMAARFNLAERSEGQRASWIAEQPNTMQKVFWMETERALGQEVRAELATFNLGPELTEAVAREQMLSADRHLRLSEVPALEAIVDRMQESLRPEDLERVRSGDLGPLAEQVRDPALRAAVAHELKNEGDLGQSGTVGHWADLARSQARAADLGQRERGLERDLGHEL
;
A
#
# COMPACT_ATOMS: atom_id res chain seq x y z
N MET A 1 41.39 4.46 16.54
CA MET A 1 40.77 5.71 16.02
C MET A 1 40.35 5.45 14.59
N THR A 2 39.07 5.18 14.39
CA THR A 2 38.42 5.02 13.08
C THR A 2 37.06 5.70 13.19
N ARG A 3 36.77 6.55 12.20
CA ARG A 3 35.74 7.58 12.18
C ARG A 3 34.33 7.00 12.27
N ALA A 4 33.53 7.53 13.20
CA ALA A 4 32.07 7.40 13.19
C ALA A 4 31.52 8.16 11.98
N SER A 5 30.56 7.58 11.27
CA SER A 5 29.83 8.25 10.19
C SER A 5 28.76 9.18 10.78
N VAL A 6 28.45 10.23 10.02
CA VAL A 6 27.51 11.32 10.36
C VAL A 6 26.06 10.84 10.48
N GLU A 7 25.77 9.58 10.14
CA GLU A 7 24.45 8.96 10.21
C GLU A 7 24.02 8.57 11.64
N ASP A 8 24.97 8.37 12.56
CA ASP A 8 24.68 8.03 13.97
C ASP A 8 24.29 9.24 14.84
N LEU A 9 24.36 10.46 14.28
CA LEU A 9 24.21 11.72 15.03
C LEU A 9 22.94 12.52 14.71
N VAL A 10 22.12 12.06 13.75
CA VAL A 10 20.96 12.83 13.23
C VAL A 10 19.58 12.26 13.60
N LEU A 11 19.47 11.04 14.15
CA LEU A 11 18.18 10.48 14.53
C LEU A 11 18.06 10.29 16.05
N GLY A 12 17.63 11.37 16.69
CA GLY A 12 17.33 11.46 18.11
C GLY A 12 16.35 10.39 18.60
N HIS A 13 16.63 9.92 19.81
CA HIS A 13 15.94 8.90 20.58
C HIS A 13 14.41 8.94 20.55
N VAL A 14 13.79 7.89 19.99
CA VAL A 14 12.71 7.12 20.65
C VAL A 14 12.69 5.73 20.03
N LEU A 15 13.30 4.69 20.64
CA LEU A 15 12.90 3.28 20.48
C LEU A 15 13.63 2.39 21.52
N ASP A 16 13.33 2.59 22.80
CA ASP A 16 13.54 1.54 23.80
C ASP A 16 12.47 0.45 23.58
N GLY A 17 12.85 -0.58 22.83
CA GLY A 17 11.96 -1.71 22.53
C GLY A 17 12.54 -2.76 21.58
N LYS A 18 13.68 -2.50 20.92
CA LYS A 18 14.28 -3.43 19.94
C LYS A 18 15.71 -3.83 20.28
N ARG A 19 15.91 -4.40 21.47
CA ARG A 19 17.02 -5.36 21.72
C ARG A 19 16.48 -6.66 22.29
N ARG A 20 15.98 -7.52 21.40
CA ARG A 20 15.95 -8.98 21.54
C ARG A 20 15.55 -9.61 20.20
N GLY A 21 16.53 -10.22 19.52
CA GLY A 21 16.35 -11.14 18.40
C GLY A 21 15.86 -10.51 17.09
N ARG A 22 16.78 -10.30 16.15
CA ARG A 22 16.47 -10.13 14.73
C ARG A 22 15.65 -11.35 14.26
N PRO A 23 14.42 -11.22 13.76
CA PRO A 23 13.74 -12.33 13.09
C PRO A 23 14.47 -12.58 11.77
N GLY A 24 14.83 -13.83 11.49
CA GLY A 24 15.29 -14.21 10.15
C GLY A 24 14.17 -13.95 9.15
N SER A 25 14.41 -13.07 8.19
CA SER A 25 13.41 -12.58 7.24
C SER A 25 13.04 -13.57 6.14
N GLY A 26 13.62 -14.78 6.07
CA GLY A 26 13.39 -15.71 4.95
C GLY A 26 12.60 -16.99 5.26
N ALA A 27 12.22 -17.25 6.52
CA ALA A 27 11.67 -18.57 6.90
C ALA A 27 10.14 -18.72 6.69
N ALA A 28 9.40 -17.61 6.60
CA ALA A 28 7.94 -17.61 6.44
C ALA A 28 7.49 -17.16 5.04
N GLU A 29 8.44 -16.89 4.13
CA GLU A 29 8.18 -16.52 2.73
C GLU A 29 7.95 -17.73 1.81
N GLY A 30 8.02 -18.97 2.35
CA GLY A 30 7.77 -20.23 1.63
C GLY A 30 6.31 -20.40 1.20
N ARG A 31 5.71 -21.59 1.37
CA ARG A 31 4.37 -21.93 0.86
C ARG A 31 3.29 -20.84 1.01
N LEU A 32 3.29 -20.12 2.14
CA LEU A 32 2.30 -19.10 2.44
C LEU A 32 2.57 -17.70 1.81
N GLY A 33 3.76 -17.44 1.30
CA GLY A 33 4.17 -16.14 0.78
C GLY A 33 4.34 -15.04 1.84
N LEU A 34 4.36 -13.78 1.40
CA LEU A 34 4.68 -12.64 2.27
C LEU A 34 3.60 -12.39 3.34
N PRO A 35 3.94 -11.85 4.53
CA PRO A 35 2.97 -11.50 5.58
C PRO A 35 1.76 -10.69 5.09
N LYS A 36 1.99 -9.76 4.15
CA LYS A 36 0.94 -8.93 3.56
C LYS A 36 -0.05 -9.76 2.74
N GLU A 37 0.46 -10.66 1.90
CA GLU A 37 -0.35 -11.57 1.09
C GLU A 37 -1.21 -12.47 1.97
N ARG A 38 -0.60 -13.07 3.01
CA ARG A 38 -1.32 -13.92 3.97
C ARG A 38 -2.49 -13.19 4.62
N ARG A 39 -2.27 -11.94 5.03
CA ARG A 39 -3.33 -11.07 5.57
C ARG A 39 -4.42 -10.83 4.52
N SER A 40 -4.07 -10.44 3.30
CA SER A 40 -5.04 -10.21 2.22
C SER A 40 -5.87 -11.46 1.92
N ARG A 41 -5.25 -12.64 1.81
CA ARG A 41 -5.95 -13.92 1.60
C ARG A 41 -6.93 -14.21 2.74
N ALA A 42 -6.51 -14.00 3.99
CA ALA A 42 -7.39 -14.21 5.15
C ALA A 42 -8.62 -13.28 5.13
N LEU A 43 -8.45 -12.01 4.75
CA LEU A 43 -9.54 -11.05 4.64
C LEU A 43 -10.49 -11.36 3.47
N LEU A 44 -9.95 -11.74 2.31
CA LEU A 44 -10.76 -12.18 1.16
C LEU A 44 -11.61 -13.40 1.54
N ARG A 45 -11.01 -14.39 2.22
CA ARG A 45 -11.73 -15.57 2.70
C ARG A 45 -12.81 -15.23 3.73
N ASN A 46 -12.52 -14.29 4.62
CA ASN A 46 -13.51 -13.79 5.57
C ASN A 46 -14.72 -13.17 4.87
N ALA A 47 -14.48 -12.37 3.81
CA ALA A 47 -15.51 -11.69 3.04
C ALA A 47 -16.36 -12.63 2.19
N THR A 48 -15.85 -13.80 1.82
CA THR A 48 -16.59 -14.80 1.03
C THR A 48 -17.20 -15.93 1.85
N ALA A 49 -16.82 -16.09 3.13
CA ALA A 49 -17.23 -17.26 3.91
C ALA A 49 -17.52 -16.94 5.40
N PRO A 50 -18.71 -16.36 5.73
CA PRO A 50 -19.11 -16.06 7.12
C PRO A 50 -19.11 -17.25 8.07
N ARG A 51 -19.35 -18.46 7.53
CA ARG A 51 -19.50 -19.71 8.29
C ARG A 51 -18.37 -20.70 8.01
N SER A 52 -17.26 -20.22 7.46
CA SER A 52 -16.07 -21.04 7.32
C SER A 52 -15.60 -21.53 8.68
N TRP A 53 -15.23 -22.80 8.74
CA TRP A 53 -14.69 -23.36 9.97
C TRP A 53 -13.36 -22.70 10.26
N GLN A 54 -13.13 -22.32 11.53
CA GLN A 54 -11.87 -21.69 11.88
C GLN A 54 -10.80 -22.77 12.07
N SER A 55 -9.60 -22.50 11.59
CA SER A 55 -8.44 -23.34 11.84
C SER A 55 -8.18 -23.45 13.34
N VAL A 56 -8.21 -24.67 13.87
CA VAL A 56 -7.92 -24.96 15.28
C VAL A 56 -6.63 -25.75 15.38
N VAL A 57 -5.59 -25.06 15.84
CA VAL A 57 -4.31 -25.64 16.23
C VAL A 57 -4.09 -25.34 17.70
N LYS A 58 -3.84 -26.37 18.52
CA LYS A 58 -3.65 -26.21 19.96
C LYS A 58 -2.45 -27.00 20.42
N ARG A 59 -1.61 -26.41 21.28
CA ARG A 59 -0.64 -27.20 22.07
C ARG A 59 -1.29 -27.64 23.37
N ILE A 60 -1.12 -28.92 23.71
CA ILE A 60 -1.64 -29.50 24.93
C ILE A 60 -0.78 -29.09 26.13
N VAL A 61 -1.43 -28.48 27.11
CA VAL A 61 -0.79 -28.08 28.36
C VAL A 61 -0.43 -29.36 29.13
N GLY A 62 0.86 -29.52 29.45
CA GLY A 62 1.37 -30.72 30.12
C GLY A 62 1.71 -31.88 29.18
N GLY A 63 1.47 -31.75 27.86
CA GLY A 63 1.84 -32.75 26.86
C GLY A 63 3.32 -32.73 26.42
N SER A 64 4.19 -32.00 27.13
CA SER A 64 5.62 -31.95 26.84
C SER A 64 6.39 -32.95 27.71
N THR A 65 7.32 -33.68 27.11
CA THR A 65 8.07 -34.75 27.80
C THR A 65 9.49 -34.29 28.14
N ARG A 66 10.00 -34.71 29.29
CA ARG A 66 11.36 -34.43 29.77
C ARG A 66 12.24 -35.68 29.80
N THR A 67 11.62 -36.86 29.85
CA THR A 67 12.32 -38.15 29.95
C THR A 67 11.90 -39.10 28.81
N PRO A 68 12.74 -40.08 28.46
CA PRO A 68 12.39 -41.10 27.47
C PRO A 68 11.13 -41.89 27.86
N GLN A 69 10.95 -42.16 29.16
CA GLN A 69 9.78 -42.87 29.68
C GLN A 69 8.50 -42.05 29.54
N GLU A 70 8.55 -40.73 29.80
CA GLU A 70 7.43 -39.83 29.52
C GLU A 70 7.09 -39.80 28.03
N LEU A 71 8.11 -39.77 27.16
CA LEU A 71 7.90 -39.82 25.71
C LEU A 71 7.25 -41.12 25.27
N LYS A 72 7.76 -42.27 25.72
CA LYS A 72 7.15 -43.55 25.40
C LYS A 72 5.68 -43.58 25.79
N ARG A 73 5.34 -43.16 27.03
CA ARG A 73 3.96 -43.11 27.52
C ARG A 73 3.07 -42.20 26.67
N LEU A 74 3.59 -41.04 26.25
CA LEU A 74 2.84 -40.11 25.40
C LEU A 74 2.60 -40.71 24.00
N LEU A 75 3.62 -41.35 23.41
CA LEU A 75 3.47 -42.01 22.11
C LEU A 75 2.51 -43.21 22.19
N ASP A 76 2.60 -44.03 23.24
CA ASP A 76 1.65 -45.13 23.49
C ASP A 76 0.22 -44.60 23.63
N TYR A 77 0.04 -43.46 24.31
CA TYR A 77 -1.26 -42.83 24.47
C TYR A 77 -1.84 -42.33 23.14
N VAL A 78 -1.03 -41.64 22.33
CA VAL A 78 -1.46 -41.09 21.04
C VAL A 78 -1.71 -42.19 20.00
N ALA A 79 -0.93 -43.27 20.03
CA ALA A 79 -1.05 -44.39 19.09
C ALA A 79 -1.99 -45.51 19.58
N ARG A 80 -2.75 -45.29 20.66
CA ARG A 80 -3.61 -46.31 21.26
C ARG A 80 -4.78 -46.66 20.34
N GLU A 81 -5.01 -47.95 20.10
CA GLU A 81 -6.00 -48.44 19.11
C GLU A 81 -7.44 -47.93 19.31
N GLU A 82 -7.87 -47.62 20.53
CA GLU A 82 -9.21 -47.09 20.79
C GLU A 82 -9.37 -45.68 20.21
N GLY A 83 -10.07 -45.58 19.06
CA GLY A 83 -10.43 -44.29 18.44
C GLY A 83 -9.43 -43.78 17.40
N VAL A 84 -8.29 -44.46 17.21
CA VAL A 84 -7.31 -44.16 16.15
C VAL A 84 -7.84 -44.64 14.80
N GLN A 85 -7.73 -43.78 13.78
CA GLN A 85 -7.99 -44.12 12.38
C GLN A 85 -6.69 -44.50 11.66
N SER A 86 -5.61 -43.76 11.91
CA SER A 86 -4.31 -43.98 11.26
C SER A 86 -3.17 -43.39 12.09
N THR A 87 -1.96 -43.92 11.89
CA THR A 87 -0.72 -43.51 12.57
C THR A 87 0.42 -43.38 11.58
N TRP A 88 1.17 -42.28 11.66
CA TRP A 88 2.32 -42.01 10.80
C TRP A 88 3.42 -41.27 11.56
N CYS A 89 4.59 -41.16 10.94
CA CYS A 89 5.73 -40.47 11.52
C CYS A 89 6.59 -39.80 10.46
N ASN A 90 7.37 -38.83 10.92
CA ASN A 90 8.49 -38.27 10.22
C ASN A 90 9.75 -38.48 11.07
N LEU A 91 10.70 -39.27 10.55
CA LEU A 91 11.96 -39.56 11.24
C LEU A 91 13.17 -38.85 10.61
N ALA A 92 13.05 -38.35 9.38
CA ALA A 92 14.17 -37.83 8.60
C ALA A 92 13.76 -36.86 7.47
N GLY A 93 12.68 -36.11 7.63
CA GLY A 93 12.05 -35.32 6.55
C GLY A 93 11.11 -36.14 5.64
N TYR A 94 10.92 -37.43 5.93
CA TYR A 94 10.11 -38.33 5.10
C TYR A 94 8.92 -38.88 5.88
N ASP A 95 7.74 -38.77 5.29
CA ASP A 95 6.50 -39.35 5.79
C ASP A 95 6.52 -40.88 5.68
N ARG A 96 6.14 -41.58 6.76
CA ARG A 96 6.08 -43.05 6.83
C ARG A 96 4.99 -43.51 7.77
N ASP A 97 4.41 -44.67 7.51
CA ASP A 97 3.50 -45.31 8.46
C ASP A 97 4.22 -45.63 9.77
N PHE A 98 3.49 -45.48 10.87
CA PHE A 98 4.02 -45.68 12.21
C PHE A 98 3.40 -46.90 12.87
N ASP A 99 4.26 -47.84 13.24
CA ASP A 99 3.93 -49.05 13.99
C ASP A 99 4.00 -48.78 15.51
N PRO A 100 2.88 -48.85 16.25
CA PRO A 100 2.82 -48.57 17.69
C PRO A 100 3.72 -49.47 18.54
N GLU A 101 4.12 -50.66 18.07
CA GLU A 101 5.07 -51.50 18.81
C GLU A 101 6.47 -50.86 18.90
N ARG A 102 6.76 -49.87 18.03
CA ARG A 102 8.06 -49.20 17.94
C ARG A 102 8.20 -47.96 18.83
N THR A 103 7.19 -47.61 19.64
CA THR A 103 7.23 -46.42 20.51
C THR A 103 8.45 -46.40 21.43
N GLY A 104 8.83 -47.54 22.00
CA GLY A 104 10.01 -47.66 22.86
C GLY A 104 11.32 -47.33 22.13
N ARG A 105 11.49 -47.83 20.90
CA ARG A 105 12.67 -47.56 20.07
C ARG A 105 12.73 -46.10 19.63
N ILE A 106 11.60 -45.50 19.25
CA ILE A 106 11.54 -44.08 18.92
C ILE A 106 11.92 -43.22 20.13
N ALA A 107 11.33 -43.50 21.31
CA ALA A 107 11.63 -42.72 22.51
C ALA A 107 13.13 -42.77 22.87
N GLN A 108 13.77 -43.92 22.71
CA GLN A 108 15.21 -44.06 22.92
C GLN A 108 16.04 -43.32 21.85
N THR A 109 15.63 -43.37 20.58
CA THR A 109 16.32 -42.71 19.46
C THR A 109 16.22 -41.18 19.51
N TRP A 110 15.08 -40.65 19.96
CA TRP A 110 14.92 -39.20 20.12
C TRP A 110 15.71 -38.69 21.31
N SER A 111 15.56 -39.38 22.45
CA SER A 111 16.23 -38.96 23.68
C SER A 111 17.75 -39.07 23.67
N SER A 112 18.35 -39.88 22.78
CA SER A 112 19.80 -39.94 22.63
C SER A 112 20.42 -38.63 22.14
N THR A 113 19.63 -37.75 21.51
CA THR A 113 20.09 -36.42 21.05
C THR A 113 19.67 -35.29 21.99
N TRP A 114 18.94 -35.57 23.07
CA TRP A 114 18.48 -34.55 24.00
C TRP A 114 19.63 -34.07 24.90
N ASN A 115 19.71 -32.76 25.08
CA ASN A 115 20.69 -32.15 25.98
C ASN A 115 20.05 -31.07 26.86
N GLY A 116 20.51 -30.98 28.10
CA GLY A 116 19.99 -30.05 29.10
C GLY A 116 18.56 -30.35 29.57
N ALA A 117 17.99 -29.40 30.31
CA ALA A 117 16.67 -29.51 30.93
C ALA A 117 15.77 -28.33 30.53
N PRO A 118 15.26 -28.29 29.28
CA PRO A 118 14.42 -27.19 28.82
C PRO A 118 13.14 -27.09 29.65
N LYS A 119 12.80 -25.86 30.07
CA LYS A 119 11.65 -25.58 30.93
C LYS A 119 10.33 -26.14 30.39
N ARG A 120 10.17 -26.17 29.07
CA ARG A 120 8.98 -26.68 28.36
C ARG A 120 9.19 -28.07 27.73
N GLY A 121 10.09 -28.88 28.30
CA GLY A 121 10.37 -30.22 27.78
C GLY A 121 11.05 -30.24 26.41
N HIS A 122 11.41 -31.45 26.01
CA HIS A 122 12.08 -31.78 24.75
C HIS A 122 11.09 -32.09 23.62
N THR A 123 9.80 -32.24 23.94
CA THR A 123 8.75 -32.42 22.94
C THR A 123 7.60 -31.44 23.12
N ASP A 124 6.86 -31.21 22.04
CA ASP A 124 5.56 -30.53 22.09
C ASP A 124 4.48 -31.48 21.56
N HIS A 125 3.33 -31.50 22.24
CA HIS A 125 2.12 -32.21 21.81
C HIS A 125 1.11 -31.21 21.25
N ILE A 126 0.81 -31.34 19.97
CA ILE A 126 -0.03 -30.40 19.21
C ILE A 126 -1.23 -31.17 18.66
N ILE A 127 -2.39 -30.52 18.66
CA ILE A 127 -3.63 -31.02 18.08
C ILE A 127 -4.02 -30.13 16.92
N LEU A 128 -4.31 -30.76 15.79
CA LEU A 128 -4.96 -30.19 14.62
C LEU A 128 -6.39 -30.72 14.56
N SER A 129 -7.40 -29.86 14.65
CA SER A 129 -8.81 -30.30 14.66
C SER A 129 -9.53 -29.95 13.36
N PHE A 130 -10.41 -30.85 12.94
CA PHE A 130 -11.19 -30.74 11.72
C PHE A 130 -12.68 -30.44 11.98
N PRO A 131 -13.35 -29.79 11.03
CA PRO A 131 -14.80 -29.60 11.04
C PRO A 131 -15.58 -30.90 11.21
N ARG A 132 -16.77 -30.82 11.81
CA ARG A 132 -17.68 -31.96 11.89
C ARG A 132 -18.11 -32.36 10.47
N GLY A 133 -18.12 -33.67 10.20
CA GLY A 133 -18.55 -34.22 8.91
C GLY A 133 -17.45 -34.28 7.84
N VAL A 134 -16.22 -33.88 8.16
CA VAL A 134 -15.07 -34.17 7.29
C VAL A 134 -14.79 -35.67 7.33
N ASP A 135 -14.50 -36.22 6.15
CA ASP A 135 -14.11 -37.61 5.97
C ASP A 135 -12.70 -37.89 6.55
N ALA A 136 -12.47 -39.11 7.03
CA ALA A 136 -11.22 -39.50 7.67
C ALA A 136 -10.03 -39.53 6.71
N GLU A 137 -10.21 -40.04 5.48
CA GLU A 137 -9.13 -40.08 4.48
C GLU A 137 -8.69 -38.65 4.12
N ARG A 138 -9.65 -37.75 3.92
CA ARG A 138 -9.36 -36.34 3.64
C ARG A 138 -8.70 -35.63 4.82
N ALA A 139 -9.16 -35.87 6.05
CA ALA A 139 -8.54 -35.30 7.25
C ALA A 139 -7.11 -35.81 7.43
N GLU A 140 -6.86 -37.09 7.17
CA GLU A 140 -5.51 -37.67 7.19
C GLU A 140 -4.60 -37.02 6.16
N ALA A 141 -5.04 -36.89 4.91
CA ALA A 141 -4.26 -36.27 3.84
C ALA A 141 -3.84 -34.84 4.21
N VAL A 142 -4.78 -34.02 4.70
CA VAL A 142 -4.49 -32.66 5.17
C VAL A 142 -3.53 -32.67 6.36
N ALA A 143 -3.71 -33.58 7.32
CA ALA A 143 -2.84 -33.66 8.50
C ALA A 143 -1.41 -34.08 8.12
N ARG A 144 -1.23 -35.05 7.21
CA ARG A 144 0.07 -35.47 6.71
C ARG A 144 0.79 -34.32 6.02
N ASP A 145 0.12 -33.65 5.07
CA ASP A 145 0.69 -32.51 4.35
C ASP A 145 1.03 -31.34 5.29
N TRP A 146 0.15 -31.06 6.26
CA TRP A 146 0.40 -30.03 7.26
C TRP A 146 1.59 -30.37 8.16
N GLY A 147 1.71 -31.62 8.60
CA GLY A 147 2.86 -32.09 9.37
C GLY A 147 4.17 -31.94 8.61
N GLN A 148 4.17 -32.27 7.32
CA GLN A 148 5.35 -32.09 6.46
C GLN A 148 5.66 -30.60 6.25
N ALA A 149 4.67 -29.76 5.95
CA ALA A 149 4.89 -28.33 5.77
C ALA A 149 5.44 -27.64 7.03
N VAL A 150 4.91 -27.97 8.20
CA VAL A 150 5.29 -27.34 9.47
C VAL A 150 6.58 -27.90 10.06
N PHE A 151 6.77 -29.21 9.99
CA PHE A 151 7.86 -29.89 10.70
C PHE A 151 8.88 -30.56 9.78
N GLY A 152 8.46 -31.06 8.62
CA GLY A 152 9.31 -31.81 7.70
C GLY A 152 10.08 -30.98 6.68
N SER A 153 9.63 -29.76 6.38
CA SER A 153 10.09 -28.94 5.25
C SER A 153 11.45 -28.27 5.45
N GLY A 154 11.89 -28.07 6.70
CA GLY A 154 13.06 -27.28 7.02
C GLY A 154 12.84 -25.74 6.97
N GLU A 155 11.71 -25.27 6.42
CA GLU A 155 11.42 -23.83 6.24
C GLU A 155 11.51 -23.04 7.55
N PHE A 156 11.08 -23.66 8.66
CA PHE A 156 11.07 -23.05 9.98
C PHE A 156 12.38 -23.17 10.77
N GLY A 157 13.46 -23.49 10.07
CA GLY A 157 14.84 -23.37 10.55
C GLY A 157 15.58 -24.69 10.73
N ASP A 158 14.89 -25.82 10.77
CA ASP A 158 15.44 -27.18 10.81
C ASP A 158 14.32 -28.17 10.45
N VAL A 159 14.67 -29.43 10.22
CA VAL A 159 13.71 -30.52 10.06
C VAL A 159 13.45 -31.16 11.43
N TRP A 160 12.19 -31.34 11.78
CA TRP A 160 11.75 -31.85 13.08
C TRP A 160 11.11 -33.22 12.93
N ARG A 161 11.51 -34.15 13.80
CA ARG A 161 10.89 -35.48 13.87
C ARG A 161 9.53 -35.37 14.54
N TYR A 162 8.56 -36.14 14.07
CA TYR A 162 7.27 -36.25 14.74
C TYR A 162 6.67 -37.65 14.60
N VAL A 163 5.77 -37.97 15.52
CA VAL A 163 4.81 -39.07 15.40
C VAL A 163 3.42 -38.46 15.47
N ALA A 164 2.52 -38.92 14.61
CA ALA A 164 1.18 -38.41 14.53
C ALA A 164 0.13 -39.52 14.42
N ALA A 165 -1.08 -39.21 14.88
CA ALA A 165 -2.22 -40.12 14.80
C ALA A 165 -3.51 -39.33 14.58
N LEU A 166 -4.38 -39.82 13.70
CA LEU A 166 -5.72 -39.27 13.48
C LEU A 166 -6.73 -39.99 14.37
N HIS A 167 -7.50 -39.25 15.17
CA HIS A 167 -8.48 -39.77 16.10
C HIS A 167 -9.91 -39.40 15.68
N LYS A 168 -10.87 -40.30 15.99
CA LYS A 168 -12.32 -40.17 15.75
C LYS A 168 -13.16 -40.46 17.00
N ASP A 169 -12.55 -40.39 18.18
CA ASP A 169 -13.18 -40.62 19.48
C ASP A 169 -14.12 -39.48 19.93
N THR A 170 -14.15 -38.36 19.18
CA THR A 170 -15.07 -37.24 19.42
C THR A 170 -15.87 -36.88 18.16
N ASP A 171 -16.84 -35.97 18.30
CA ASP A 171 -17.63 -35.44 17.16
C ASP A 171 -16.76 -34.77 16.07
N HIS A 172 -15.52 -34.40 16.40
CA HIS A 172 -14.55 -33.79 15.51
C HIS A 172 -13.35 -34.72 15.31
N LEU A 173 -13.02 -35.00 14.04
CA LEU A 173 -11.74 -35.62 13.73
C LEU A 173 -10.60 -34.69 14.18
N HIS A 174 -9.55 -35.26 14.74
CA HIS A 174 -8.38 -34.48 15.13
C HIS A 174 -7.11 -35.30 15.04
N ALA A 175 -6.05 -34.67 14.57
CA ALA A 175 -4.73 -35.26 14.49
C ALA A 175 -3.87 -34.78 15.65
N HIS A 176 -3.31 -35.73 16.39
CA HIS A 176 -2.29 -35.49 17.39
C HIS A 176 -0.91 -35.53 16.75
N PHE A 177 -0.05 -34.58 17.08
CA PHE A 177 1.35 -34.53 16.71
C PHE A 177 2.21 -34.47 17.97
N VAL A 178 3.08 -35.45 18.16
CA VAL A 178 4.15 -35.43 19.15
C VAL A 178 5.42 -35.10 18.40
N VAL A 179 5.97 -33.91 18.62
CA VAL A 179 7.10 -33.38 17.85
C VAL A 179 8.33 -33.31 18.73
N ASP A 180 9.45 -33.82 18.23
CA ASP A 180 10.76 -33.63 18.84
C ASP A 180 11.24 -32.21 18.59
N LYS A 181 11.59 -31.49 19.68
CA LYS A 181 12.07 -30.11 19.60
C LYS A 181 13.56 -30.04 19.32
N HIS A 182 14.21 -31.16 19.06
CA HIS A 182 15.59 -31.21 18.58
C HIS A 182 15.61 -31.50 17.08
N GLY A 183 16.21 -30.59 16.31
CA GLY A 183 16.26 -30.68 14.85
C GLY A 183 17.25 -31.73 14.40
N ILE A 184 17.03 -32.32 13.23
CA ILE A 184 17.88 -33.43 12.74
C ILE A 184 19.01 -32.96 11.83
N GLU A 185 18.84 -31.86 11.10
CA GLU A 185 19.84 -31.41 10.13
C GLU A 185 20.87 -30.52 10.79
N GLN A 186 20.40 -29.55 11.59
CA GLN A 186 21.25 -28.52 12.18
C GLN A 186 21.30 -28.59 13.71
N GLY A 187 20.55 -29.52 14.32
CA GLY A 187 20.47 -29.66 15.77
C GLY A 187 19.85 -28.45 16.46
N ARG A 188 19.07 -27.62 15.76
CA ARG A 188 18.45 -26.45 16.37
C ARG A 188 17.39 -26.88 17.36
N PHE A 189 17.05 -25.99 18.30
CA PHE A 189 15.95 -26.23 19.24
C PHE A 189 14.67 -25.54 18.78
N MET A 190 13.57 -26.30 18.65
CA MET A 190 12.30 -25.77 18.17
C MET A 190 11.68 -24.85 19.22
N SER A 191 11.31 -23.64 18.80
CA SER A 191 10.66 -22.66 19.65
C SER A 191 9.40 -22.12 18.97
N ILE A 192 8.25 -22.47 19.55
CA ILE A 192 6.94 -21.93 19.14
C ILE A 192 6.61 -20.75 20.07
N CYS A 193 6.71 -19.53 19.55
CA CYS A 193 6.36 -18.31 20.29
C CYS A 193 5.84 -17.22 19.35
N ARG A 194 5.09 -16.24 19.88
CA ARG A 194 4.44 -15.17 19.10
C ARG A 194 5.39 -14.39 18.17
N HIS A 195 6.67 -14.31 18.53
CA HIS A 195 7.67 -13.54 17.79
C HIS A 195 8.65 -14.41 16.99
N ALA A 196 8.48 -15.73 17.01
CA ALA A 196 9.26 -16.64 16.19
C ALA A 196 8.63 -16.80 14.80
N ALA A 197 9.45 -17.20 13.82
CA ALA A 197 8.98 -17.56 12.48
C ALA A 197 7.90 -18.65 12.54
N LEU A 198 8.10 -19.65 13.40
CA LEU A 198 7.08 -20.64 13.72
C LEU A 198 6.25 -20.20 14.94
N ASN A 199 4.97 -19.92 14.69
CA ASN A 199 4.00 -19.56 15.71
C ASN A 199 2.60 -20.09 15.35
N PHE A 200 1.65 -20.00 16.28
CA PHE A 200 0.30 -20.57 16.08
C PHE A 200 -0.51 -19.89 14.99
N ASP A 201 -0.26 -18.62 14.68
CA ASP A 201 -0.94 -17.94 13.57
C ASP A 201 -0.45 -18.54 12.24
N VAL A 202 0.86 -18.70 12.06
CA VAL A 202 1.45 -19.37 10.90
C VAL A 202 0.96 -20.83 10.76
N MET A 203 0.96 -21.58 11.85
CA MET A 203 0.45 -22.96 11.85
C MET A 203 -1.03 -23.02 11.43
N ARG A 204 -1.85 -22.07 11.89
CA ARG A 204 -3.26 -21.99 11.53
C ARG A 204 -3.45 -21.61 10.06
N GLU A 205 -2.64 -20.68 9.56
CA GLU A 205 -2.61 -20.26 8.16
C GLU A 205 -2.24 -21.42 7.24
N LEU A 206 -1.16 -22.17 7.54
CA LEU A 206 -0.80 -23.39 6.81
C LEU A 206 -1.92 -24.42 6.82
N HIS A 207 -2.59 -24.62 7.97
CA HIS A 207 -3.72 -25.54 8.03
C HIS A 207 -4.87 -25.08 7.14
N ALA A 208 -5.20 -23.78 7.11
CA ALA A 208 -6.26 -23.24 6.28
C ALA A 208 -5.91 -23.28 4.78
N GLU A 209 -4.64 -23.07 4.42
CA GLU A 209 -4.16 -23.16 3.04
C GLU A 209 -4.19 -24.60 2.53
N ILE A 210 -3.56 -25.54 3.24
CA ILE A 210 -3.52 -26.95 2.86
C ILE A 210 -4.93 -27.55 2.84
N SER A 211 -5.76 -27.23 3.83
CA SER A 211 -7.16 -27.66 3.82
C SER A 211 -7.89 -27.26 2.54
N GLN A 212 -7.63 -26.07 2.02
CA GLN A 212 -8.28 -25.58 0.82
C GLN A 212 -7.80 -26.30 -0.44
N GLU A 213 -6.52 -26.66 -0.54
CA GLU A 213 -6.00 -27.51 -1.61
C GLU A 213 -6.71 -28.87 -1.64
N HIS A 214 -7.11 -29.38 -0.47
CA HIS A 214 -7.91 -30.59 -0.29
C HIS A 214 -9.44 -30.36 -0.35
N GLY A 215 -9.88 -29.17 -0.76
CA GLY A 215 -11.31 -28.83 -0.92
C GLY A 215 -12.08 -28.66 0.40
N LEU A 216 -11.41 -28.34 1.50
CA LEU A 216 -12.03 -28.01 2.79
C LEU A 216 -12.00 -26.50 3.05
N ASN A 217 -13.16 -25.94 3.40
CA ASN A 217 -13.28 -24.53 3.74
C ASN A 217 -12.92 -24.26 5.21
N ILE A 218 -11.61 -24.10 5.45
CA ILE A 218 -11.06 -23.70 6.74
C ILE A 218 -10.38 -22.33 6.60
N VAL A 219 -10.61 -21.45 7.57
CA VAL A 219 -10.08 -20.08 7.56
C VAL A 219 -9.24 -19.79 8.80
N ALA A 220 -8.14 -19.07 8.62
CA ALA A 220 -7.19 -18.68 9.67
C ALA A 220 -7.33 -17.21 10.08
N SER A 221 -8.56 -16.74 10.30
CA SER A 221 -8.79 -15.32 10.62
C SER A 221 -8.68 -15.01 12.11
N THR A 222 -8.34 -13.76 12.44
CA THR A 222 -8.41 -13.28 13.82
C THR A 222 -9.85 -12.91 14.20
N ARG A 223 -10.16 -12.89 15.49
CA ARG A 223 -11.47 -12.41 15.98
C ARG A 223 -11.73 -10.96 15.57
N LEU A 224 -10.72 -10.10 15.68
CA LEU A 224 -10.83 -8.69 15.34
C LEU A 224 -11.04 -8.45 13.85
N SER A 225 -10.39 -9.23 12.97
CA SER A 225 -10.63 -9.15 11.52
C SER A 225 -12.07 -9.49 11.11
N ARG A 226 -12.83 -10.12 12.01
CA ARG A 226 -14.26 -10.45 11.84
C ARG A 226 -15.20 -9.51 12.61
N GLY A 227 -14.67 -8.47 13.26
CA GLY A 227 -15.43 -7.53 14.09
C GLY A 227 -15.87 -8.09 15.44
N LEU A 228 -15.26 -9.20 15.90
CA LEU A 228 -15.55 -9.78 17.21
C LEU A 228 -14.67 -9.13 18.27
N ILE A 229 -15.16 -8.03 18.84
CA ILE A 229 -14.41 -7.29 19.88
C ILE A 229 -14.43 -8.01 21.22
N GLU A 230 -15.49 -8.75 21.56
CA GLU A 230 -15.67 -9.33 22.89
C GLU A 230 -14.60 -10.39 23.24
N ASN A 231 -14.31 -10.53 24.54
CA ASN A 231 -13.40 -11.56 25.05
C ASN A 231 -13.93 -12.97 24.73
N ALA A 232 -13.02 -13.91 24.44
CA ALA A 232 -13.40 -15.31 24.35
C ALA A 232 -13.78 -15.83 25.75
N PRO A 233 -14.84 -16.66 25.87
CA PRO A 233 -15.16 -17.31 27.14
C PRO A 233 -13.99 -18.16 27.65
N ARG A 234 -13.86 -18.30 28.98
CA ARG A 234 -12.75 -19.09 29.55
C ARG A 234 -12.97 -20.57 29.27
N GLU A 235 -11.89 -21.28 28.98
CA GLU A 235 -11.96 -22.71 28.63
C GLU A 235 -12.55 -23.56 29.77
N THR A 236 -12.23 -23.22 31.03
CA THR A 236 -12.79 -23.86 32.21
C THR A 236 -14.31 -23.70 32.29
N GLU A 237 -14.81 -22.52 31.96
CA GLU A 237 -16.24 -22.21 31.95
C GLU A 237 -16.94 -22.91 30.78
N MET A 238 -16.31 -22.96 29.61
CA MET A 238 -16.83 -23.73 28.47
C MET A 238 -16.92 -25.23 28.78
N ARG A 239 -15.88 -25.82 29.38
CA ARG A 239 -15.91 -27.23 29.79
C ARG A 239 -16.99 -27.51 30.83
N ALA A 240 -17.17 -26.61 31.81
CA ALA A 240 -18.22 -26.73 32.81
C ALA A 240 -19.63 -26.60 32.19
N ALA A 241 -19.82 -25.71 31.22
CA ALA A 241 -21.06 -25.58 30.48
C ALA A 241 -21.38 -26.87 29.69
N HIS A 242 -20.40 -27.41 28.97
CA HIS A 242 -20.54 -28.67 28.24
C HIS A 242 -20.83 -29.86 29.16
N ALA A 243 -20.10 -29.97 30.28
CA ALA A 243 -20.30 -31.03 31.27
C ALA A 243 -21.68 -30.97 31.95
N SER A 244 -22.28 -29.78 32.03
CA SER A 244 -23.64 -29.57 32.56
C SER A 244 -24.73 -29.64 31.49
N GLY A 245 -24.40 -30.05 30.25
CA GLY A 245 -25.35 -30.17 29.14
C GLY A 245 -25.90 -28.83 28.64
N LYS A 246 -25.31 -27.70 29.03
CA LYS A 246 -25.72 -26.38 28.54
C LYS A 246 -25.16 -26.15 27.15
N THR A 247 -26.04 -25.87 26.19
CA THR A 247 -25.68 -25.56 24.81
C THR A 247 -25.34 -24.08 24.60
N THR A 248 -25.72 -23.21 25.53
CA THR A 248 -25.42 -21.78 25.47
C THR A 248 -24.00 -21.51 25.97
N PRO A 249 -23.15 -20.81 25.20
CA PRO A 249 -21.82 -20.41 25.65
C PRO A 249 -21.89 -19.51 26.90
N PRO A 250 -20.93 -19.62 27.82
CA PRO A 250 -20.86 -18.71 28.96
C PRO A 250 -20.64 -17.26 28.49
N PRO A 251 -21.10 -16.26 29.26
CA PRO A 251 -20.93 -14.86 28.91
C PRO A 251 -19.43 -14.51 28.80
N PRO A 252 -19.06 -13.62 27.87
CA PRO A 252 -17.66 -13.24 27.70
C PRO A 252 -17.14 -12.53 28.98
N PRO A 253 -15.88 -12.74 29.36
CA PRO A 253 -15.27 -12.01 30.47
C PRO A 253 -15.36 -10.50 30.26
N PRO A 254 -15.60 -9.71 31.32
CA PRO A 254 -15.72 -8.26 31.20
C PRO A 254 -14.43 -7.64 30.64
N MET A 255 -14.59 -6.52 29.94
CA MET A 255 -13.52 -5.77 29.28
C MET A 255 -13.51 -4.34 29.77
N SER A 256 -12.32 -3.79 30.03
CA SER A 256 -12.18 -2.37 30.38
C SER A 256 -12.43 -1.46 29.18
N ASP A 257 -12.82 -0.22 29.43
CA ASP A 257 -13.06 0.77 28.38
C ASP A 257 -11.82 1.05 27.54
N GLY A 258 -10.63 1.08 28.17
CA GLY A 258 -9.36 1.24 27.46
C GLY A 258 -9.04 0.06 26.52
N GLU A 259 -9.37 -1.18 26.92
CA GLU A 259 -9.21 -2.33 26.02
C GLU A 259 -10.24 -2.31 24.89
N ARG A 260 -11.48 -1.91 25.19
CA ARG A 260 -12.54 -1.73 24.18
C ARG A 260 -12.13 -0.70 23.13
N ALA A 261 -11.63 0.47 23.56
CA ALA A 261 -11.14 1.52 22.68
C ALA A 261 -10.01 1.02 21.77
N ARG A 262 -9.01 0.30 22.32
CA ARG A 262 -7.91 -0.29 21.53
C ARG A 262 -8.40 -1.29 20.48
N ARG A 263 -9.39 -2.13 20.81
CA ARG A 263 -9.96 -3.08 19.85
C ARG A 263 -10.73 -2.36 18.75
N LEU A 264 -11.53 -1.36 19.09
CA LEU A 264 -12.26 -0.53 18.11
C LEU A 264 -11.31 0.21 17.16
N ASP A 265 -10.19 0.73 17.67
CA ASP A 265 -9.13 1.32 16.84
C ASP A 265 -8.51 0.29 15.88
N ALA A 266 -8.21 -0.92 16.38
CA ALA A 266 -7.74 -2.00 15.52
C ALA A 266 -8.75 -2.42 14.43
N LEU A 267 -10.06 -2.33 14.72
CA LEU A 267 -11.12 -2.56 13.73
C LEU A 267 -11.08 -1.51 12.59
N GLN A 268 -10.72 -0.26 12.87
CA GLN A 268 -10.53 0.75 11.83
C GLN A 268 -9.40 0.37 10.87
N GLY A 269 -8.33 -0.23 11.38
CA GLY A 269 -7.26 -0.78 10.55
C GLY A 269 -7.76 -1.88 9.61
N PHE A 270 -8.52 -2.85 10.12
CA PHE A 270 -9.11 -3.89 9.28
C PHE A 270 -10.13 -3.33 8.28
N ALA A 271 -10.93 -2.34 8.67
CA ALA A 271 -11.89 -1.70 7.78
C ALA A 271 -11.20 -1.06 6.56
N ARG A 272 -10.03 -0.43 6.76
CA ARG A 272 -9.23 0.11 5.65
C ARG A 272 -8.72 -1.01 4.74
N ASP A 273 -8.22 -2.11 5.30
CA ASP A 273 -7.76 -3.24 4.48
C ASP A 273 -8.90 -3.84 3.63
N TYR A 274 -10.10 -3.98 4.20
CA TYR A 274 -11.28 -4.46 3.48
C TYR A 274 -11.68 -3.51 2.35
N ASP A 275 -11.68 -2.19 2.61
CA ASP A 275 -11.90 -1.17 1.58
C ASP A 275 -10.87 -1.27 0.45
N GLU A 276 -9.58 -1.39 0.76
CA GLU A 276 -8.51 -1.50 -0.23
C GLU A 276 -8.72 -2.71 -1.14
N LEU A 277 -9.03 -3.88 -0.56
CA LEU A 277 -9.38 -5.08 -1.32
C LEU A 277 -10.66 -4.88 -2.13
N GLY A 278 -11.65 -4.15 -1.60
CA GLY A 278 -12.89 -3.82 -2.28
C GLY A 278 -12.67 -2.97 -3.52
N HIS A 279 -11.79 -1.98 -3.44
CA HIS A 279 -11.38 -1.16 -4.58
C HIS A 279 -10.67 -2.01 -5.65
N ILE A 280 -9.77 -2.91 -5.25
CA ILE A 280 -9.11 -3.84 -6.19
C ILE A 280 -10.16 -4.70 -6.91
N ALA A 281 -11.11 -5.28 -6.16
CA ALA A 281 -12.17 -6.09 -6.74
C ALA A 281 -13.06 -5.28 -7.70
N GLY A 282 -13.39 -4.03 -7.36
CA GLY A 282 -14.20 -3.15 -8.19
C GLY A 282 -13.49 -2.75 -9.49
N LEU A 283 -12.19 -2.48 -9.45
CA LEU A 283 -11.42 -2.15 -10.66
C LEU A 283 -11.30 -3.36 -11.58
N ALA A 284 -11.02 -4.54 -11.04
CA ALA A 284 -11.02 -5.78 -11.80
C ALA A 284 -12.39 -6.12 -12.42
N SER A 285 -13.50 -5.67 -11.81
CA SER A 285 -14.82 -5.81 -12.44
C SER A 285 -15.03 -4.87 -13.62
N ALA A 286 -14.38 -3.71 -13.64
CA ALA A 286 -14.53 -2.71 -14.68
C ALA A 286 -13.72 -3.04 -15.95
N SER A 287 -12.65 -3.81 -15.81
CA SER A 287 -11.81 -4.29 -16.92
C SER A 287 -12.33 -5.55 -17.62
N GLY A 288 -13.39 -6.19 -17.10
CA GLY A 288 -13.99 -7.39 -17.69
C GLY A 288 -15.00 -7.07 -18.80
N ALA A 289 -15.29 -8.06 -19.66
CA ALA A 289 -16.36 -7.96 -20.65
C ALA A 289 -17.73 -7.86 -19.95
N GLU A 290 -18.30 -6.65 -19.97
CA GLU A 290 -19.55 -6.20 -19.34
C GLU A 290 -19.56 -6.18 -17.79
N PRO A 291 -19.58 -4.99 -17.15
CA PRO A 291 -19.77 -4.85 -15.71
C PRO A 291 -21.20 -5.24 -15.30
N SER A 292 -21.41 -6.53 -15.03
CA SER A 292 -22.66 -7.03 -14.46
C SER A 292 -22.65 -6.94 -12.93
N ALA A 293 -23.78 -6.51 -12.35
CA ALA A 293 -24.02 -6.59 -10.90
C ALA A 293 -23.94 -8.03 -10.36
N THR A 294 -24.10 -9.04 -11.22
CA THR A 294 -24.01 -10.46 -10.86
C THR A 294 -22.59 -11.01 -10.93
N SER A 295 -21.64 -10.26 -11.50
CA SER A 295 -20.26 -10.71 -11.63
C SER A 295 -19.65 -11.01 -10.25
N PHE A 296 -18.80 -12.03 -10.19
CA PHE A 296 -18.10 -12.41 -8.97
C PHE A 296 -17.34 -11.24 -8.35
N MET A 297 -16.63 -10.45 -9.17
CA MET A 297 -15.79 -9.34 -8.70
C MET A 297 -16.63 -8.18 -8.18
N THR A 298 -17.77 -7.87 -8.82
CA THR A 298 -18.72 -6.85 -8.34
C THR A 298 -19.29 -7.22 -6.97
N ARG A 299 -19.73 -8.47 -6.80
CA ARG A 299 -20.24 -8.95 -5.51
C ARG A 299 -19.15 -9.03 -4.44
N LEU A 300 -17.94 -9.43 -4.82
CA LEU A 300 -16.79 -9.42 -3.91
C LEU A 300 -16.48 -7.99 -3.43
N ALA A 301 -16.43 -7.00 -4.34
CA ALA A 301 -16.25 -5.60 -3.99
C ALA A 301 -17.33 -5.10 -3.02
N ALA A 302 -18.59 -5.45 -3.28
CA ALA A 302 -19.71 -5.10 -2.40
C ALA A 302 -19.60 -5.75 -1.02
N ALA A 303 -19.24 -7.04 -0.94
CA ALA A 303 -19.06 -7.77 0.33
C ALA A 303 -17.90 -7.20 1.16
N LEU A 304 -16.80 -6.82 0.49
CA LEU A 304 -15.64 -6.18 1.11
C LEU A 304 -16.01 -4.79 1.65
N GLY A 305 -16.68 -3.96 0.86
CA GLY A 305 -17.16 -2.63 1.30
C GLY A 305 -18.19 -2.69 2.43
N ALA A 306 -19.13 -3.65 2.38
CA ALA A 306 -20.08 -3.89 3.46
C ALA A 306 -19.39 -4.32 4.75
N SER A 307 -18.38 -5.21 4.65
CA SER A 307 -17.55 -5.61 5.78
C SER A 307 -16.75 -4.44 6.35
N ALA A 308 -16.15 -3.59 5.51
CA ALA A 308 -15.45 -2.41 5.97
C ALA A 308 -16.37 -1.43 6.71
N SER A 309 -17.55 -1.13 6.18
CA SER A 309 -18.55 -0.27 6.82
C SER A 309 -18.99 -0.82 8.19
N ALA A 310 -19.27 -2.13 8.26
CA ALA A 310 -19.63 -2.80 9.51
C ALA A 310 -18.52 -2.69 10.56
N LEU A 311 -17.26 -2.93 10.18
CA LEU A 311 -16.13 -2.81 11.11
C LEU A 311 -15.92 -1.38 11.61
N ARG A 312 -16.15 -0.35 10.78
CA ARG A 312 -16.08 1.05 11.24
C ARG A 312 -17.11 1.36 12.32
N GLN A 313 -18.27 0.72 12.25
CA GLN A 313 -19.34 0.84 13.24
C GLN A 313 -19.10 -0.05 14.48
N GLY A 314 -18.00 -0.82 14.51
CA GLY A 314 -17.66 -1.69 15.63
C GLY A 314 -18.49 -2.98 15.69
N VAL A 315 -19.19 -3.34 14.59
CA VAL A 315 -20.02 -4.54 14.51
C VAL A 315 -19.33 -5.62 13.66
N PRO A 316 -19.76 -6.91 13.77
CA PRO A 316 -19.19 -7.98 12.98
C PRO A 316 -19.25 -7.73 11.47
N GLN A 317 -18.26 -8.25 10.74
CA GLN A 317 -18.20 -8.15 9.28
C GLN A 317 -19.45 -8.69 8.58
N MET A 318 -19.70 -8.21 7.35
CA MET A 318 -20.87 -8.53 6.54
C MET A 318 -20.45 -9.20 5.22
N PRO A 319 -20.10 -10.51 5.26
CA PRO A 319 -19.61 -11.23 4.10
C PRO A 319 -20.73 -11.80 3.21
N ASP A 320 -20.41 -12.09 1.95
CA ASP A 320 -21.30 -12.80 1.02
C ASP A 320 -20.88 -14.27 0.93
N ALA A 321 -21.70 -15.15 1.52
CA ALA A 321 -21.45 -16.58 1.58
C ALA A 321 -21.54 -17.29 0.21
N THR A 322 -22.22 -16.69 -0.76
CA THR A 322 -22.46 -17.31 -2.07
C THR A 322 -21.16 -17.36 -2.90
N LEU A 323 -20.29 -16.36 -2.74
CA LEU A 323 -19.02 -16.25 -3.43
C LEU A 323 -18.11 -17.45 -3.20
N HIS A 324 -18.14 -18.06 -2.01
CA HIS A 324 -17.28 -19.20 -1.72
C HIS A 324 -17.52 -20.39 -2.65
N ALA A 325 -18.77 -20.66 -3.04
CA ALA A 325 -19.11 -21.77 -3.93
C ALA A 325 -18.59 -21.55 -5.37
N GLU A 326 -18.26 -20.30 -5.72
CA GLU A 326 -17.83 -19.91 -7.05
C GLU A 326 -16.30 -19.90 -7.22
N GLY A 327 -15.55 -20.08 -6.12
CA GLY A 327 -14.11 -20.29 -6.15
C GLY A 327 -13.32 -19.44 -5.15
N ASP A 328 -11.99 -19.47 -5.29
CA ASP A 328 -11.09 -18.75 -4.38
C ASP A 328 -10.95 -17.27 -4.78
N ALA A 329 -11.49 -16.39 -3.94
CA ALA A 329 -11.36 -14.94 -4.13
C ALA A 329 -9.90 -14.47 -4.12
N ALA A 330 -9.03 -15.11 -3.35
CA ALA A 330 -7.61 -14.77 -3.33
C ALA A 330 -6.93 -15.03 -4.68
N ALA A 331 -7.10 -16.23 -5.21
CA ALA A 331 -6.56 -16.59 -6.52
C ALA A 331 -7.12 -15.69 -7.65
N ARG A 332 -8.41 -15.36 -7.61
CA ARG A 332 -9.04 -14.48 -8.61
C ARG A 332 -8.53 -13.04 -8.55
N ILE A 333 -8.37 -12.47 -7.36
CA ILE A 333 -7.77 -11.14 -7.18
C ILE A 333 -6.33 -11.11 -7.69
N GLU A 334 -5.56 -12.16 -7.41
CA GLU A 334 -4.18 -12.25 -7.86
C GLU A 334 -4.08 -12.39 -9.38
N THR A 335 -4.98 -13.17 -9.98
CA THR A 335 -5.11 -13.28 -11.45
C THR A 335 -5.46 -11.93 -12.06
N ALA A 336 -6.46 -11.24 -11.52
CA ALA A 336 -6.86 -9.91 -12.02
C ALA A 336 -5.75 -8.87 -11.87
N ARG A 337 -4.97 -8.91 -10.78
CA ARG A 337 -3.77 -8.08 -10.60
C ARG A 337 -2.73 -8.37 -11.69
N ALA A 338 -2.46 -9.65 -11.98
CA ALA A 338 -1.50 -10.05 -13.00
C ALA A 338 -1.95 -9.60 -14.41
N GLU A 339 -3.23 -9.78 -14.74
CA GLU A 339 -3.82 -9.32 -16.00
C GLU A 339 -3.76 -7.79 -16.14
N MET A 340 -4.07 -7.05 -15.07
CA MET A 340 -3.94 -5.58 -15.05
C MET A 340 -2.49 -5.14 -15.29
N ILE A 341 -1.51 -5.80 -14.65
CA ILE A 341 -0.08 -5.50 -14.85
C ILE A 341 0.33 -5.80 -16.30
N ALA A 342 -0.08 -6.94 -16.84
CA ALA A 342 0.21 -7.32 -18.23
C ALA A 342 -0.38 -6.30 -19.19
N SER A 343 -1.65 -5.92 -19.01
CA SER A 343 -2.32 -4.91 -19.81
C SER A 343 -1.64 -3.53 -19.71
N ALA A 344 -1.18 -3.13 -18.53
CA ALA A 344 -0.42 -1.89 -18.37
C ALA A 344 0.94 -1.94 -19.10
N THR A 345 1.64 -3.08 -19.06
CA THR A 345 2.88 -3.28 -19.81
C THR A 345 2.63 -3.22 -21.32
N GLU A 346 1.63 -3.94 -21.82
CA GLU A 346 1.24 -3.90 -23.24
C GLU A 346 0.81 -2.50 -23.70
N ALA A 347 0.02 -1.79 -22.89
CA ALA A 347 -0.39 -0.42 -23.19
C ALA A 347 0.81 0.53 -23.26
N TRP A 348 1.74 0.43 -22.32
CA TRP A 348 2.96 1.23 -22.33
C TRP A 348 3.82 0.93 -23.56
N GLU A 349 4.05 -0.35 -23.87
CA GLU A 349 4.79 -0.77 -25.07
C GLU A 349 4.13 -0.28 -26.36
N ALA A 350 2.80 -0.35 -26.46
CA ALA A 350 2.04 0.15 -27.59
C ALA A 350 2.17 1.68 -27.76
N ILE A 351 2.08 2.43 -26.65
CA ILE A 351 2.31 3.88 -26.65
C ILE A 351 3.72 4.19 -27.14
N ARG A 352 4.74 3.47 -26.65
CA ARG A 352 6.13 3.67 -27.07
C ARG A 352 6.38 3.29 -28.53
N ALA A 353 5.62 2.34 -29.09
CA ALA A 353 5.70 1.94 -30.48
C ALA A 353 5.05 2.94 -31.46
N MET A 354 4.28 3.93 -30.97
CA MET A 354 3.72 4.98 -31.82
C MET A 354 4.82 5.86 -32.42
N GLU A 355 4.57 6.38 -33.61
CA GLU A 355 5.41 7.39 -34.23
C GLU A 355 5.49 8.65 -33.34
N PRO A 356 6.65 9.35 -33.31
CA PRO A 356 6.82 10.51 -32.47
C PRO A 356 5.82 11.63 -32.77
N SER A 357 4.95 11.95 -31.81
CA SER A 357 3.82 12.86 -31.98
C SER A 357 3.39 13.48 -30.64
N ALA A 358 2.60 14.56 -30.71
CA ALA A 358 1.97 15.14 -29.53
C ALA A 358 0.99 14.16 -28.84
N GLU A 359 0.28 13.35 -29.63
CA GLU A 359 -0.66 12.32 -29.12
C GLU A 359 0.07 11.28 -28.27
N ARG A 360 1.26 10.83 -28.70
CA ARG A 360 2.09 9.90 -27.91
C ARG A 360 2.39 10.46 -26.52
N VAL A 361 2.78 11.74 -26.42
CA VAL A 361 3.07 12.41 -25.15
C VAL A 361 1.83 12.50 -24.25
N GLU A 362 0.66 12.79 -24.83
CA GLU A 362 -0.59 12.84 -24.09
C GLU A 362 -0.98 11.47 -23.53
N LEU A 363 -0.82 10.41 -24.32
CA LEU A 363 -1.07 9.03 -23.87
C LEU A 363 -0.08 8.61 -22.77
N GLU A 364 1.19 9.00 -22.86
CA GLU A 364 2.16 8.75 -21.79
C GLU A 364 1.81 9.48 -20.48
N ARG A 365 1.31 10.72 -20.57
CA ARG A 365 0.80 11.47 -19.41
C ARG A 365 -0.40 10.73 -18.81
N SER A 366 -1.36 10.34 -19.65
CA SER A 366 -2.53 9.57 -19.22
C SER A 366 -2.12 8.25 -18.55
N PHE A 367 -1.11 7.56 -19.08
CA PHE A 367 -0.54 6.36 -18.47
C PHE A 367 0.04 6.65 -17.08
N ALA A 368 0.80 7.74 -16.91
CA ALA A 368 1.33 8.14 -15.60
C ALA A 368 0.19 8.46 -14.60
N ASP A 369 -0.88 9.11 -15.03
CA ASP A 369 -2.07 9.37 -14.21
C ASP A 369 -2.74 8.07 -13.77
N GLN A 370 -2.91 7.12 -14.69
CA GLN A 370 -3.44 5.79 -14.39
C GLN A 370 -2.50 4.96 -13.51
N ALA A 371 -1.18 5.09 -13.68
CA ALA A 371 -0.18 4.41 -12.86
C ALA A 371 -0.24 4.89 -11.41
N ARG A 372 -0.42 6.20 -11.16
CA ARG A 372 -0.63 6.74 -9.80
C ARG A 372 -1.85 6.13 -9.11
N ALA A 373 -2.94 5.93 -9.85
CA ALA A 373 -4.15 5.28 -9.32
C ALA A 373 -3.92 3.78 -9.07
N SER A 374 -3.26 3.10 -10.02
CA SER A 374 -3.11 1.64 -10.04
C SER A 374 -1.96 1.11 -9.17
N LEU A 375 -0.97 1.94 -8.82
CA LEU A 375 0.16 1.54 -7.97
C LEU A 375 -0.30 1.01 -6.61
N LYS A 376 -1.39 1.55 -6.04
CA LYS A 376 -1.98 1.03 -4.79
C LYS A 376 -2.39 -0.44 -4.92
N LEU A 377 -2.80 -0.83 -6.12
CA LEU A 377 -3.26 -2.17 -6.46
C LEU A 377 -2.09 -3.09 -6.76
N ALA A 378 -0.90 -2.59 -7.10
CA ALA A 378 0.29 -3.38 -7.40
C ALA A 378 1.55 -2.63 -6.93
N PRO A 379 1.75 -2.51 -5.59
CA PRO A 379 2.75 -1.60 -5.02
C PRO A 379 4.19 -1.99 -5.31
N ASP A 380 4.43 -3.26 -5.61
CA ASP A 380 5.75 -3.81 -5.89
C ASP A 380 6.04 -3.86 -7.41
N ASN A 381 5.12 -3.36 -8.25
CA ASN A 381 5.33 -3.31 -9.69
C ASN A 381 6.20 -2.10 -10.07
N LEU A 382 7.37 -2.38 -10.66
CA LEU A 382 8.36 -1.36 -11.01
C LEU A 382 7.84 -0.35 -12.05
N LEU A 383 7.21 -0.83 -13.13
CA LEU A 383 6.67 0.03 -14.18
C LEU A 383 5.69 1.05 -13.61
N LEU A 384 4.68 0.57 -12.86
CA LEU A 384 3.70 1.45 -12.23
C LEU A 384 4.36 2.38 -11.19
N ALA A 385 5.36 1.92 -10.46
CA ALA A 385 6.05 2.74 -9.46
C ALA A 385 6.83 3.89 -10.09
N GLU A 386 7.57 3.62 -11.17
CA GLU A 386 8.34 4.64 -11.92
C GLU A 386 7.41 5.65 -12.60
N HIS A 387 6.29 5.20 -13.16
CA HIS A 387 5.32 6.08 -13.80
C HIS A 387 4.41 6.84 -12.82
N ALA A 388 4.23 6.33 -11.60
CA ALA A 388 3.49 7.02 -10.55
C ALA A 388 4.30 8.17 -9.91
N ARG A 389 5.64 8.10 -9.96
CA ARG A 389 6.49 9.08 -9.30
C ARG A 389 6.78 10.25 -10.22
N VAL A 390 6.46 11.45 -9.76
CA VAL A 390 6.78 12.71 -10.46
C VAL A 390 8.29 12.94 -10.40
N ALA A 391 8.89 13.28 -11.54
CA ALA A 391 10.31 13.62 -11.64
C ALA A 391 10.63 14.90 -10.86
N GLU A 392 11.80 14.93 -10.21
CA GLU A 392 12.26 16.11 -9.48
C GLU A 392 12.48 17.29 -10.45
N ARG A 393 11.92 18.47 -10.11
CA ARG A 393 12.00 19.69 -10.94
C ARG A 393 13.42 20.10 -11.29
N SER A 394 14.36 19.92 -10.36
CA SER A 394 15.78 20.24 -10.54
C SER A 394 16.48 19.32 -11.56
N ALA A 395 15.96 18.10 -11.70
CA ALA A 395 16.52 17.06 -12.55
C ALA A 395 15.82 16.97 -13.91
N ASP A 396 14.64 17.59 -14.07
CA ASP A 396 13.82 17.57 -15.30
C ASP A 396 14.22 18.69 -16.28
N PRO A 397 14.91 18.40 -17.40
CA PRO A 397 15.33 19.40 -18.38
C PRO A 397 14.15 20.07 -19.10
N TYR A 398 12.97 19.44 -19.06
CA TYR A 398 11.73 19.94 -19.65
C TYR A 398 10.93 20.84 -18.71
N HIS A 399 11.33 20.93 -17.44
CA HIS A 399 10.61 21.72 -16.46
C HIS A 399 10.86 23.22 -16.70
N ASN A 400 9.78 23.94 -16.99
CA ASN A 400 9.71 25.39 -16.91
C ASN A 400 8.56 25.78 -15.99
N PRO A 401 8.78 26.63 -14.96
CA PRO A 401 7.75 26.96 -13.98
C PRO A 401 6.53 27.64 -14.59
N THR A 402 6.71 28.49 -15.61
CA THR A 402 5.60 29.18 -16.30
C THR A 402 4.78 28.19 -17.13
N LEU A 403 5.42 27.38 -17.99
CA LEU A 403 4.72 26.35 -18.77
C LEU A 403 3.98 25.36 -17.88
N ALA A 404 4.64 24.90 -16.81
CA ALA A 404 4.05 23.95 -15.88
C ALA A 404 2.81 24.52 -15.18
N SER A 405 2.82 25.82 -14.87
CA SER A 405 1.68 26.50 -14.24
C SER A 405 0.52 26.69 -15.22
N LEU A 406 0.81 27.14 -16.44
CA LEU A 406 -0.20 27.24 -17.51
C LEU A 406 -0.86 25.87 -17.77
N ALA A 407 -0.06 24.80 -17.75
CA ALA A 407 -0.55 23.44 -17.86
C ALA A 407 -1.45 23.02 -16.69
N ARG A 408 -1.05 23.29 -15.44
CA ARG A 408 -1.89 22.98 -14.27
C ARG A 408 -3.18 23.77 -14.21
N LEU A 409 -3.15 25.05 -14.59
CA LEU A 409 -4.32 25.92 -14.66
C LEU A 409 -5.36 25.42 -15.66
N ASP A 410 -4.91 24.99 -16.83
CA ASP A 410 -5.77 24.48 -17.90
C ASP A 410 -6.45 23.16 -17.53
N HIS A 411 -5.69 22.24 -16.91
CA HIS A 411 -6.20 20.95 -16.45
C HIS A 411 -6.95 21.03 -15.11
N GLY A 412 -7.01 22.20 -14.46
CA GLY A 412 -7.63 22.37 -13.14
C GLY A 412 -6.95 21.57 -12.03
N MET A 413 -5.63 21.40 -12.10
CA MET A 413 -4.86 20.56 -11.15
C MET A 413 -4.56 21.22 -9.81
N THR A 414 -4.84 22.52 -9.65
CA THR A 414 -4.47 23.28 -8.45
C THR A 414 -5.70 23.71 -7.67
N ASP A 415 -5.93 23.06 -6.54
CA ASP A 415 -7.05 23.35 -5.64
C ASP A 415 -7.05 24.80 -5.18
N GLY A 416 -8.24 25.41 -5.16
CA GLY A 416 -8.43 26.78 -4.69
C GLY A 416 -8.12 27.85 -5.73
N ILE A 417 -7.92 27.50 -6.99
CA ILE A 417 -7.92 28.44 -8.12
C ILE A 417 -9.14 28.17 -8.99
N SER A 418 -9.90 29.20 -9.30
CA SER A 418 -11.02 29.14 -10.26
C SER A 418 -10.82 30.22 -11.29
N LEU A 419 -10.79 29.82 -12.56
CA LEU A 419 -10.71 30.75 -13.70
C LEU A 419 -12.12 31.00 -14.23
N ASP A 420 -12.45 32.27 -14.51
CA ASP A 420 -13.66 32.60 -15.26
C ASP A 420 -13.52 32.22 -16.75
N GLU A 421 -14.61 32.33 -17.50
CA GLU A 421 -14.67 31.95 -18.90
C GLU A 421 -13.71 32.78 -19.78
N GLY A 422 -13.58 34.08 -19.51
CA GLY A 422 -12.70 34.97 -20.28
C GLY A 422 -11.22 34.65 -20.05
N LEU A 423 -10.85 34.38 -18.79
CA LEU A 423 -9.49 34.01 -18.44
C LEU A 423 -9.12 32.61 -18.95
N ARG A 424 -10.08 31.68 -19.01
CA ARG A 424 -9.89 30.36 -19.67
C ARG A 424 -9.65 30.51 -21.16
N ALA A 425 -10.41 31.35 -21.86
CA ALA A 425 -10.18 31.62 -23.27
C ALA A 425 -8.82 32.28 -23.52
N THR A 426 -8.40 33.20 -22.65
CA THR A 426 -7.08 33.83 -22.70
C THR A 426 -5.96 32.81 -22.47
N LEU A 427 -6.11 31.93 -21.49
CA LEU A 427 -5.18 30.84 -21.21
C LEU A 427 -5.02 29.92 -22.42
N ALA A 428 -6.12 29.48 -23.04
CA ALA A 428 -6.09 28.63 -24.22
C ALA A 428 -5.32 29.31 -25.37
N HIS A 429 -5.65 30.58 -25.67
CA HIS A 429 -4.96 31.33 -26.72
C HIS A 429 -3.45 31.49 -26.47
N VAL A 430 -3.06 31.82 -25.24
CA VAL A 430 -1.64 31.92 -24.85
C VAL A 430 -0.91 30.59 -24.99
N ARG A 431 -1.57 29.48 -24.65
CA ARG A 431 -0.99 28.15 -24.81
C ARG A 431 -0.81 27.76 -26.27
N ASP A 432 -1.75 28.11 -27.14
CA ASP A 432 -1.61 27.91 -28.59
C ASP A 432 -0.44 28.73 -29.14
N GLU A 433 -0.32 30.01 -28.77
CA GLU A 433 0.80 30.87 -29.20
C GLU A 433 2.15 30.32 -28.72
N ILE A 434 2.24 29.87 -27.47
CA ILE A 434 3.45 29.24 -26.95
C ILE A 434 3.77 27.95 -27.72
N ALA A 435 2.78 27.11 -28.02
CA ALA A 435 2.99 25.89 -28.80
C ALA A 435 3.53 26.19 -30.21
N GLU A 436 3.00 27.21 -30.88
CA GLU A 436 3.52 27.68 -32.17
C GLU A 436 4.97 28.15 -32.08
N ARG A 437 5.31 28.95 -31.06
CA ARG A 437 6.70 29.42 -30.84
C ARG A 437 7.67 28.28 -30.54
N LEU A 438 7.29 27.34 -29.69
CA LEU A 438 8.11 26.15 -29.40
C LEU A 438 8.31 25.30 -30.64
N THR A 439 7.27 25.13 -31.47
CA THR A 439 7.35 24.42 -32.74
C THR A 439 8.34 25.11 -33.68
N ALA A 440 8.27 26.44 -33.82
CA ALA A 440 9.20 27.22 -34.62
C ALA A 440 10.65 27.12 -34.11
N LEU A 441 10.85 27.20 -32.79
CA LEU A 441 12.16 27.06 -32.15
C LEU A 441 12.78 25.69 -32.45
N PHE A 442 12.01 24.62 -32.28
CA PHE A 442 12.49 23.25 -32.46
C PHE A 442 12.64 22.84 -33.92
N SER A 443 11.93 23.48 -34.85
CA SER A 443 12.09 23.25 -36.29
C SER A 443 13.51 23.55 -36.78
N ILE A 444 14.26 24.43 -36.09
CA ILE A 444 15.67 24.72 -36.39
C ILE A 444 16.54 23.46 -36.21
N ARG A 445 16.14 22.55 -35.32
CA ARG A 445 16.88 21.32 -34.97
C ARG A 445 16.14 20.05 -35.38
N GLU A 446 15.24 20.13 -36.35
CA GLU A 446 14.39 19.00 -36.78
C GLU A 446 15.22 17.76 -37.14
N ASP A 447 16.32 17.92 -37.85
CA ASP A 447 17.20 16.81 -38.21
C ASP A 447 17.84 16.12 -36.99
N GLU A 448 18.24 16.89 -35.97
CA GLU A 448 18.81 16.35 -34.73
C GLU A 448 17.76 15.59 -33.92
N LEU A 449 16.55 16.15 -33.82
CA LEU A 449 15.42 15.50 -33.16
C LEU A 449 15.03 14.20 -33.85
N ARG A 450 14.98 14.20 -35.18
CA ARG A 450 14.71 13.01 -35.99
C ARG A 450 15.78 11.93 -35.80
N ILE A 451 17.06 12.31 -35.74
CA ILE A 451 18.16 11.37 -35.46
C ILE A 451 18.02 10.77 -34.05
N ALA A 452 17.55 11.55 -33.09
CA ALA A 452 17.30 11.10 -31.72
C ALA A 452 16.02 10.28 -31.55
N GLY A 453 15.25 10.03 -32.62
CA GLY A 453 14.01 9.24 -32.60
C GLY A 453 12.80 10.00 -32.06
N THR A 454 12.78 11.33 -32.18
CA THR A 454 11.63 12.17 -31.80
C THR A 454 11.28 13.16 -32.91
N SER A 455 10.21 13.94 -32.73
CA SER A 455 9.73 14.94 -33.68
C SER A 455 9.64 16.32 -33.03
N VAL A 456 9.51 17.36 -33.85
CA VAL A 456 9.27 18.74 -33.38
C VAL A 456 8.00 18.81 -32.54
N GLU A 457 6.92 18.19 -33.03
CA GLU A 457 5.62 18.15 -32.34
C GLU A 457 5.69 17.46 -30.99
N GLU A 458 6.35 16.29 -30.94
CA GLU A 458 6.56 15.58 -29.69
C GLU A 458 7.40 16.40 -28.72
N MET A 459 8.47 17.04 -29.19
CA MET A 459 9.33 17.86 -28.35
C MET A 459 8.57 19.05 -27.76
N ALA A 460 7.75 19.74 -28.57
CA ALA A 460 6.87 20.82 -28.10
C ALA A 460 5.87 20.31 -27.05
N ALA A 461 5.22 19.17 -27.30
CA ALA A 461 4.31 18.55 -26.35
C ALA A 461 5.02 18.16 -25.05
N ARG A 462 6.24 17.61 -25.13
CA ARG A 462 7.05 17.28 -23.95
C ARG A 462 7.30 18.50 -23.09
N PHE A 463 7.52 19.71 -23.61
CA PHE A 463 7.71 20.93 -22.79
C PHE A 463 6.38 21.48 -22.22
N ASN A 464 5.26 21.25 -22.91
CA ASN A 464 3.94 21.73 -22.51
C ASN A 464 3.26 20.90 -21.40
N LEU A 465 3.85 19.79 -20.95
CA LEU A 465 3.34 19.05 -19.79
C LEU A 465 3.57 19.79 -18.46
N ALA A 466 2.58 19.71 -17.57
CA ALA A 466 2.66 20.22 -16.19
C ALA A 466 3.78 19.52 -15.40
N GLU A 467 3.86 18.20 -15.55
CA GLU A 467 4.79 17.32 -14.87
C GLU A 467 5.02 16.06 -15.69
N ARG A 468 6.13 15.38 -15.42
CA ARG A 468 6.54 14.13 -16.07
C ARG A 468 6.88 13.12 -15.00
N SER A 469 6.60 11.86 -15.26
CA SER A 469 7.01 10.77 -14.37
C SER A 469 8.49 10.41 -14.54
N GLU A 470 9.09 9.80 -13.52
CA GLU A 470 10.44 9.23 -13.63
C GLU A 470 10.50 8.19 -14.76
N GLY A 471 9.46 7.35 -14.90
CA GLY A 471 9.36 6.34 -15.96
C GLY A 471 9.35 6.94 -17.37
N GLN A 472 8.58 8.01 -17.61
CA GLN A 472 8.58 8.72 -18.90
C GLN A 472 9.99 9.21 -19.25
N ARG A 473 10.66 9.90 -18.32
CA ARG A 473 12.01 10.41 -18.55
C ARG A 473 13.04 9.31 -18.77
N ALA A 474 12.97 8.25 -17.97
CA ALA A 474 13.85 7.11 -18.12
C ALA A 474 13.70 6.47 -19.50
N SER A 475 12.46 6.36 -20.01
CA SER A 475 12.19 5.78 -21.34
C SER A 475 12.81 6.59 -22.48
N TRP A 476 12.67 7.93 -22.45
CA TRP A 476 13.21 8.80 -23.50
C TRP A 476 14.74 8.76 -23.60
N ILE A 477 15.42 8.53 -22.47
CA ILE A 477 16.88 8.34 -22.43
C ILE A 477 17.24 6.90 -22.83
N ALA A 478 16.48 5.90 -22.38
CA ALA A 478 16.79 4.50 -22.58
C ALA A 478 16.79 4.09 -24.06
N GLU A 479 15.96 4.73 -24.89
CA GLU A 479 15.85 4.50 -26.33
C GLU A 479 17.09 4.87 -27.13
N GLN A 480 17.97 5.70 -26.57
CA GLN A 480 19.22 6.02 -27.23
C GLN A 480 20.10 4.74 -27.34
N PRO A 481 20.58 4.36 -28.54
CA PRO A 481 21.07 3.01 -28.81
C PRO A 481 22.31 2.60 -28.00
N ASN A 482 23.10 3.58 -27.53
CA ASN A 482 24.29 3.34 -26.73
C ASN A 482 24.56 4.49 -25.75
N THR A 483 25.50 4.26 -24.82
CA THR A 483 25.87 5.22 -23.77
C THR A 483 26.33 6.57 -24.32
N MET A 484 27.04 6.60 -25.44
CA MET A 484 27.53 7.85 -26.02
C MET A 484 26.37 8.70 -26.56
N GLN A 485 25.41 8.08 -27.25
CA GLN A 485 24.20 8.76 -27.71
C GLN A 485 23.29 9.19 -26.55
N LYS A 486 23.25 8.42 -25.44
CA LYS A 486 22.57 8.85 -24.20
C LYS A 486 23.14 10.15 -23.66
N VAL A 487 24.47 10.24 -23.53
CA VAL A 487 25.14 11.45 -23.03
C VAL A 487 24.88 12.65 -23.96
N PHE A 488 25.05 12.46 -25.27
CA PHE A 488 24.78 13.51 -26.25
C PHE A 488 23.32 13.98 -26.21
N TRP A 489 22.38 13.05 -26.08
CA TRP A 489 20.96 13.38 -25.94
C TRP A 489 20.68 14.18 -24.67
N MET A 490 21.23 13.78 -23.53
CA MET A 490 21.08 14.53 -22.27
C MET A 490 21.66 15.95 -22.35
N GLU A 491 22.75 16.16 -23.11
CA GLU A 491 23.29 17.49 -23.38
C GLU A 491 22.36 18.31 -24.28
N THR A 492 21.80 17.69 -25.33
CA THR A 492 20.81 18.31 -26.21
C THR A 492 19.54 18.71 -25.46
N GLU A 493 18.98 17.84 -24.62
CA GLU A 493 17.82 18.16 -23.77
C GLU A 493 18.09 19.36 -22.87
N ARG A 494 19.29 19.43 -22.27
CA ARG A 494 19.69 20.58 -21.43
C ARG A 494 19.78 21.87 -22.25
N ALA A 495 20.35 21.82 -23.45
CA ALA A 495 20.45 22.97 -24.34
C ALA A 495 19.06 23.47 -24.76
N LEU A 496 18.17 22.57 -25.21
CA LEU A 496 16.78 22.88 -25.54
C LEU A 496 16.06 23.52 -24.34
N GLY A 497 16.26 22.99 -23.13
CA GLY A 497 15.68 23.57 -21.91
C GLY A 497 16.20 24.98 -21.57
N GLN A 498 17.41 25.35 -22.01
CA GLN A 498 17.93 26.71 -21.89
C GLN A 498 17.35 27.63 -22.97
N GLU A 499 17.26 27.15 -24.22
CA GLU A 499 16.66 27.86 -25.34
C GLU A 499 15.19 28.20 -25.06
N VAL A 500 14.40 27.23 -24.57
CA VAL A 500 12.99 27.45 -24.16
C VAL A 500 12.88 28.49 -23.05
N ARG A 501 13.81 28.47 -22.08
CA ARG A 501 13.84 29.50 -21.02
C ARG A 501 14.11 30.89 -21.58
N ALA A 502 15.02 31.01 -22.54
CA ALA A 502 15.33 32.29 -23.18
C ALA A 502 14.16 32.79 -24.03
N GLU A 503 13.51 31.90 -24.79
CA GLU A 503 12.34 32.22 -25.60
C GLU A 503 11.19 32.75 -24.73
N LEU A 504 10.86 32.04 -23.65
CA LEU A 504 9.78 32.42 -22.74
C LEU A 504 10.08 33.64 -21.88
N ALA A 505 11.34 33.99 -21.64
CA ALA A 505 11.70 35.21 -20.93
C ALA A 505 11.26 36.48 -21.70
N THR A 506 11.07 36.38 -23.02
CA THR A 506 10.54 37.47 -23.86
C THR A 506 9.01 37.46 -23.97
N PHE A 507 8.36 36.42 -23.46
CA PHE A 507 6.91 36.25 -23.57
C PHE A 507 6.21 37.01 -22.45
N ASN A 508 5.36 37.97 -22.80
CA ASN A 508 4.65 38.78 -21.82
C ASN A 508 3.21 38.27 -21.62
N LEU A 509 2.91 37.81 -20.41
CA LEU A 509 1.57 37.40 -20.02
C LEU A 509 0.73 38.64 -19.63
N GLY A 510 -0.53 38.65 -20.06
CA GLY A 510 -1.48 39.68 -19.62
C GLY A 510 -1.63 39.70 -18.09
N PRO A 511 -1.86 40.85 -17.44
CA PRO A 511 -1.80 40.98 -15.97
C PRO A 511 -2.65 39.97 -15.20
N GLU A 512 -3.87 39.71 -15.67
CA GLU A 512 -4.81 38.77 -15.04
C GLU A 512 -4.29 37.33 -15.09
N LEU A 513 -3.69 36.93 -16.22
CA LEU A 513 -3.09 35.60 -16.37
C LEU A 513 -1.79 35.49 -15.58
N THR A 514 -0.99 36.56 -15.52
CA THR A 514 0.22 36.62 -14.67
C THR A 514 -0.13 36.44 -13.19
N GLU A 515 -1.20 37.07 -12.71
CA GLU A 515 -1.71 36.83 -11.35
C GLU A 515 -2.14 35.37 -11.14
N ALA A 516 -2.91 34.79 -12.06
CA ALA A 516 -3.31 33.39 -11.97
C ALA A 516 -2.10 32.44 -11.92
N VAL A 517 -1.09 32.68 -12.76
CA VAL A 517 0.16 31.91 -12.79
C VAL A 517 0.96 32.11 -11.51
N ALA A 518 1.09 33.35 -10.99
CA ALA A 518 1.79 33.61 -9.74
C ALA A 518 1.14 32.89 -8.56
N ARG A 519 -0.20 32.89 -8.49
CA ARG A 519 -0.96 32.15 -7.48
C ARG A 519 -0.73 30.65 -7.59
N GLU A 520 -0.75 30.11 -8.81
CA GLU A 520 -0.46 28.70 -9.08
C GLU A 520 0.95 28.33 -8.58
N GLN A 521 1.96 29.09 -8.98
CA GLN A 521 3.35 28.84 -8.61
C GLN A 521 3.54 28.87 -7.10
N MET A 522 2.93 29.84 -6.41
CA MET A 522 2.98 29.91 -4.95
C MET A 522 2.32 28.72 -4.26
N LEU A 523 1.21 28.21 -4.80
CA LEU A 523 0.51 27.07 -4.23
C LEU A 523 1.23 25.74 -4.47
N SER A 524 1.92 25.60 -5.61
CA SER A 524 2.59 24.37 -6.03
C SER A 524 4.09 24.33 -5.73
N ALA A 525 4.73 25.46 -5.39
CA ALA A 525 6.16 25.52 -5.07
C ALA A 525 6.53 24.87 -3.72
N ASP A 526 7.83 24.57 -3.56
CA ASP A 526 8.37 24.19 -2.25
C ASP A 526 8.15 25.32 -1.25
N ARG A 527 7.67 24.97 -0.06
CA ARG A 527 7.39 25.92 1.01
C ARG A 527 8.60 26.77 1.43
N HIS A 528 9.81 26.27 1.21
CA HIS A 528 11.08 26.91 1.55
C HIS A 528 11.70 27.69 0.39
N LEU A 529 11.09 27.65 -0.80
CA LEU A 529 11.50 28.48 -1.94
C LEU A 529 11.37 29.97 -1.58
N ARG A 530 12.30 30.80 -2.05
CA ARG A 530 12.20 32.25 -1.86
C ARG A 530 11.10 32.82 -2.75
N LEU A 531 10.45 33.90 -2.31
CA LEU A 531 9.45 34.58 -3.11
C LEU A 531 10.03 35.16 -4.41
N SER A 532 11.22 35.77 -4.35
CA SER A 532 11.96 36.23 -5.54
C SER A 532 12.37 35.12 -6.53
N GLU A 533 12.25 33.85 -6.13
CA GLU A 533 12.46 32.70 -7.04
C GLU A 533 11.16 32.24 -7.72
N VAL A 534 10.04 32.95 -7.50
CA VAL A 534 8.74 32.70 -8.15
C VAL A 534 8.59 33.63 -9.36
N PRO A 535 8.78 33.15 -10.61
CA PRO A 535 8.95 34.04 -11.75
C PRO A 535 7.75 34.94 -12.06
N ALA A 536 6.52 34.43 -11.91
CA ALA A 536 5.34 35.25 -12.18
C ALA A 536 5.05 36.25 -11.04
N LEU A 537 5.48 35.96 -9.81
CA LEU A 537 5.42 36.93 -8.72
C LEU A 537 6.44 38.05 -8.96
N GLU A 538 7.67 37.69 -9.32
CA GLU A 538 8.73 38.66 -9.66
C GLU A 538 8.29 39.56 -10.82
N ALA A 539 7.69 39.00 -11.87
CA ALA A 539 7.14 39.79 -12.98
C ALA A 539 6.03 40.77 -12.54
N ILE A 540 5.29 40.47 -11.48
CA ILE A 540 4.33 41.43 -10.89
C ILE A 540 5.09 42.49 -10.10
N VAL A 541 6.09 42.11 -9.29
CA VAL A 541 6.92 43.03 -8.50
C VAL A 541 7.60 44.04 -9.42
N ASP A 542 8.33 43.58 -10.45
CA ASP A 542 9.00 44.43 -11.45
C ASP A 542 8.02 45.41 -12.09
N ARG A 543 6.86 44.92 -12.55
CA ARG A 543 5.81 45.76 -13.12
C ARG A 543 5.31 46.81 -12.13
N MET A 544 5.18 46.49 -10.85
CA MET A 544 4.78 47.46 -9.83
C MET A 544 5.87 48.51 -9.59
N GLN A 545 7.15 48.13 -9.61
CA GLN A 545 8.25 49.07 -9.49
C GLN A 545 8.30 50.07 -10.65
N GLU A 546 8.02 49.61 -11.86
CA GLU A 546 8.03 50.46 -13.06
C GLU A 546 6.78 51.34 -13.19
N SER A 547 5.62 50.84 -12.76
CA SER A 547 4.33 51.51 -13.00
C SER A 547 3.84 52.40 -11.86
N LEU A 548 4.24 52.14 -10.61
CA LEU A 548 3.80 52.93 -9.46
C LEU A 548 4.59 54.23 -9.35
N ARG A 549 3.92 55.28 -8.88
CA ARG A 549 4.58 56.55 -8.55
C ARG A 549 5.51 56.34 -7.34
N PRO A 550 6.64 57.06 -7.25
CA PRO A 550 7.57 56.93 -6.11
C PRO A 550 6.92 57.10 -4.73
N GLU A 551 5.94 58.00 -4.61
CA GLU A 551 5.18 58.22 -3.37
C GLU A 551 4.31 57.01 -2.98
N ASP A 552 3.73 56.34 -3.97
CA ASP A 552 2.90 55.15 -3.77
C ASP A 552 3.76 53.92 -3.44
N LEU A 553 4.96 53.82 -4.01
CA LEU A 553 5.95 52.80 -3.63
C LEU A 553 6.39 52.93 -2.17
N GLU A 554 6.63 54.17 -1.70
CA GLU A 554 7.00 54.40 -0.29
C GLU A 554 5.85 54.04 0.66
N ARG A 555 4.61 54.32 0.27
CA ARG A 555 3.41 53.89 1.02
C ARG A 555 3.34 52.38 1.13
N VAL A 556 3.57 51.65 0.03
CA VAL A 556 3.62 50.17 0.04
C VAL A 556 4.72 49.65 0.97
N ARG A 557 5.93 50.22 0.90
CA ARG A 557 7.06 49.84 1.78
C ARG A 557 6.76 50.10 3.26
N SER A 558 5.98 51.13 3.56
CA SER A 558 5.51 51.44 4.92
C SER A 558 4.37 50.55 5.43
N GLY A 559 3.81 49.69 4.55
CA GLY A 559 2.76 48.71 4.88
C GLY A 559 1.35 49.05 4.38
N ASP A 560 1.18 50.14 3.63
CA ASP A 560 -0.11 50.48 3.01
C ASP A 560 -0.28 49.74 1.67
N LEU A 561 -1.15 48.73 1.64
CA LEU A 561 -1.45 47.94 0.44
C LEU A 561 -2.42 48.62 -0.52
N GLY A 562 -2.98 49.78 -0.15
CA GLY A 562 -3.95 50.52 -0.96
C GLY A 562 -3.50 50.79 -2.39
N PRO A 563 -2.25 51.25 -2.63
CA PRO A 563 -1.75 51.49 -3.99
C PRO A 563 -1.66 50.24 -4.88
N LEU A 564 -1.60 49.04 -4.30
CA LEU A 564 -1.58 47.78 -5.04
C LEU A 564 -2.98 47.24 -5.34
N ALA A 565 -4.04 47.77 -4.70
CA ALA A 565 -5.37 47.20 -4.76
C ALA A 565 -6.00 47.21 -6.16
N GLU A 566 -5.66 48.21 -6.97
CA GLU A 566 -6.17 48.36 -8.34
C GLU A 566 -5.41 47.49 -9.36
N GLN A 567 -4.17 47.11 -9.05
CA GLN A 567 -3.25 46.44 -9.99
C GLN A 567 -2.97 44.96 -9.67
N VAL A 568 -3.23 44.53 -8.43
CA VAL A 568 -3.14 43.14 -7.99
C VAL A 568 -4.45 42.79 -7.30
N ARG A 569 -5.32 42.03 -7.97
CA ARG A 569 -6.67 41.73 -7.50
C ARG A 569 -6.66 40.74 -6.34
N ASP A 570 -5.81 39.73 -6.43
CA ASP A 570 -5.72 38.69 -5.42
C ASP A 570 -5.11 39.23 -4.09
N PRO A 571 -5.82 39.15 -2.95
CA PRO A 571 -5.32 39.73 -1.70
C PRO A 571 -4.09 39.01 -1.12
N ALA A 572 -3.93 37.70 -1.36
CA ALA A 572 -2.76 36.95 -0.89
C ALA A 572 -1.54 37.29 -1.75
N LEU A 573 -1.69 37.38 -3.07
CA LEU A 573 -0.64 37.87 -3.96
C LEU A 573 -0.25 39.30 -3.63
N ARG A 574 -1.23 40.19 -3.42
CA ARG A 574 -0.97 41.60 -3.07
C ARG A 574 -0.07 41.73 -1.85
N ALA A 575 -0.32 40.91 -0.83
CA ALA A 575 0.46 40.91 0.38
C ALA A 575 1.89 40.34 0.14
N ALA A 576 2.02 39.31 -0.70
CA ALA A 576 3.33 38.76 -1.09
C ALA A 576 4.15 39.76 -1.93
N VAL A 577 3.53 40.44 -2.91
CA VAL A 577 4.16 41.48 -3.73
C VAL A 577 4.62 42.65 -2.85
N ALA A 578 3.79 43.11 -1.92
CA ALA A 578 4.17 44.17 -1.00
C ALA A 578 5.34 43.78 -0.09
N HIS A 579 5.42 42.50 0.31
CA HIS A 579 6.54 41.99 1.08
C HIS A 579 7.84 42.04 0.28
N GLU A 580 7.85 41.61 -0.99
CA GLU A 580 9.06 41.70 -1.82
C GLU A 580 9.46 43.15 -2.13
N LEU A 581 8.50 44.02 -2.48
CA LEU A 581 8.75 45.46 -2.68
C LEU A 581 9.35 46.17 -1.45
N LYS A 582 9.05 45.66 -0.25
CA LYS A 582 9.62 46.13 1.01
C LYS A 582 11.04 45.59 1.23
N ASN A 583 11.27 44.30 0.99
CA ASN A 583 12.56 43.66 1.29
C ASN A 583 13.65 43.96 0.27
N GLU A 584 13.33 44.33 -0.97
CA GLU A 584 14.35 44.82 -1.90
C GLU A 584 15.03 46.11 -1.41
N GLY A 585 14.37 46.88 -0.53
CA GLY A 585 14.97 48.02 0.18
C GLY A 585 15.85 47.63 1.38
N ASP A 586 15.67 46.43 1.94
CA ASP A 586 16.33 45.90 3.13
C ASP A 586 16.98 44.54 2.80
N LEU A 587 18.25 44.55 2.39
CA LEU A 587 19.07 43.43 1.88
C LEU A 587 19.21 42.15 2.79
N GLY A 588 18.41 41.99 3.85
CA GLY A 588 18.61 40.98 4.90
C GLY A 588 17.51 39.94 5.13
N GLN A 589 16.26 40.11 4.64
CA GLN A 589 15.16 39.19 4.95
C GLN A 589 14.37 38.78 3.68
N SER A 590 14.74 37.65 3.08
CA SER A 590 13.95 37.06 1.98
C SER A 590 12.77 36.28 2.55
N GLY A 591 11.56 36.55 2.05
CA GLY A 591 10.36 35.78 2.39
C GLY A 591 10.37 34.39 1.75
N THR A 592 9.86 33.39 2.47
CA THR A 592 9.64 32.04 1.90
C THR A 592 8.18 31.88 1.47
N VAL A 593 7.95 31.09 0.41
CA VAL A 593 6.62 30.85 -0.18
C VAL A 593 5.60 30.31 0.83
N GLY A 594 6.02 29.48 1.79
CA GLY A 594 5.12 28.72 2.66
C GLY A 594 4.07 29.55 3.40
N HIS A 595 4.47 30.69 3.99
CA HIS A 595 3.54 31.56 4.71
C HIS A 595 2.44 32.12 3.80
N TRP A 596 2.83 32.53 2.59
CA TRP A 596 1.94 33.17 1.62
C TRP A 596 1.03 32.17 0.92
N ALA A 597 1.52 30.96 0.68
CA ALA A 597 0.71 29.84 0.20
C ALA A 597 -0.38 29.45 1.21
N ASP A 598 -0.07 29.45 2.52
CA ASP A 598 -1.05 29.20 3.57
C ASP A 598 -2.11 30.31 3.66
N LEU A 599 -1.69 31.57 3.50
CA LEU A 599 -2.60 32.70 3.41
C LEU A 599 -3.55 32.57 2.22
N ALA A 600 -3.04 32.23 1.04
CA ALA A 600 -3.85 32.00 -0.16
C ALA A 600 -4.86 30.86 0.05
N ARG A 601 -4.44 29.73 0.64
CA ARG A 601 -5.34 28.60 0.99
C ARG A 601 -6.40 28.98 2.02
N SER A 602 -6.07 29.83 2.98
CA SER A 602 -7.00 30.35 3.99
C SER A 602 -8.09 31.21 3.34
N GLN A 603 -7.68 32.16 2.48
CA GLN A 603 -8.60 33.06 1.79
C GLN A 603 -9.51 32.31 0.82
N ALA A 604 -8.98 31.32 0.08
CA ALA A 604 -9.79 30.48 -0.80
C ALA A 604 -10.90 29.73 -0.02
N ARG A 605 -10.56 29.17 1.15
CA ARG A 605 -11.53 28.49 2.02
C ARG A 605 -12.58 29.45 2.58
N ALA A 606 -12.18 30.65 2.99
CA ALA A 606 -13.11 31.67 3.47
C ALA A 606 -14.08 32.12 2.36
N ALA A 607 -13.60 32.26 1.12
CA ALA A 607 -14.42 32.61 -0.03
C ALA A 607 -15.45 31.52 -0.37
N ASP A 608 -15.05 30.24 -0.34
CA ASP A 608 -15.96 29.10 -0.58
C ASP A 608 -17.06 29.02 0.50
N LEU A 609 -16.69 29.18 1.78
CA LEU A 609 -17.66 29.21 2.89
C LEU A 609 -18.67 30.37 2.73
N GLY A 610 -18.19 31.57 2.43
CA GLY A 610 -19.06 32.73 2.21
C GLY A 610 -19.91 32.66 0.94
N GLN A 611 -19.53 31.86 -0.07
CA GLN A 611 -20.38 31.56 -1.23
C GLN A 611 -21.46 30.53 -0.89
N ARG A 612 -21.14 29.50 -0.11
CA ARG A 612 -22.11 28.51 0.36
C ARG A 612 -23.18 29.14 1.26
N GLU A 613 -22.79 30.02 2.16
CA GLU A 613 -23.73 30.77 3.01
C GLU A 613 -24.67 31.66 2.17
N ARG A 614 -24.14 32.39 1.18
CA ARG A 614 -24.95 33.20 0.26
C ARG A 614 -25.82 32.37 -0.70
N GLY A 615 -25.39 31.17 -1.06
CA GLY A 615 -26.17 30.22 -1.85
C GLY A 615 -27.37 29.66 -1.07
N LEU A 616 -27.15 29.28 0.20
CA LEU A 616 -28.20 28.85 1.12
C LEU A 616 -29.21 29.96 1.41
N GLU A 617 -28.76 31.22 1.55
CA GLU A 617 -29.66 32.37 1.69
C GLU A 617 -30.48 32.66 0.42
N ARG A 618 -29.93 32.40 -0.78
CA ARG A 618 -30.66 32.53 -2.05
C ARG A 618 -31.70 31.42 -2.26
N ASP A 619 -31.40 30.19 -1.86
CA ASP A 619 -32.34 29.07 -1.93
C ASP A 619 -33.49 29.24 -0.91
N LEU A 620 -33.20 29.77 0.28
CA LEU A 620 -34.23 30.13 1.28
C LEU A 620 -35.06 31.36 0.88
N GLY A 621 -34.53 32.22 0.01
CA GLY A 621 -35.23 33.41 -0.51
C GLY A 621 -36.24 33.13 -1.63
N HIS A 622 -36.29 31.90 -2.16
CA HIS A 622 -37.29 31.46 -3.15
C HIS A 622 -38.48 30.69 -2.56
N GLU A 623 -38.53 30.51 -1.24
CA GLU A 623 -39.67 29.90 -0.50
C GLU A 623 -40.46 30.91 0.37
N LEU A 624 -40.41 32.21 0.04
CA LEU A 624 -41.33 33.24 0.54
C LEU A 624 -42.06 33.90 -0.62
#